data_AF-A0A3B8XMT0-F1
#
_entry.id   AF-A0A3B8XMT0-F1
#
_cell.length_a   1.000
_cell.length_b   1.000
_cell.length_c   1.000
_cell.angle_alpha   90.00
_cell.angle_beta   90.00
_cell.angle_gamma   90.00
#
_symmetry.space_group_name_H-M   'P 1'
#
loop_
_entity.id
_entity.type
_entity.pdbx_description
1 polymer ?
#
loop_
_entity_poly.entity_id
_entity_poly.type
_entity_poly.pdbx_seq_one_letter_code
_entity_poly.pdbx_strand_id
1 'polypeptide(L)' 'MATGSSPARDRAKLLFANETFYRAFAERDVTLMSAVWAEEEPVTCLHPGWPPVEGRDSVLQSWHAILTGPASPDI' A
#
# COMPACT_ATOMS: atom_id res chain seq x y z
N MET A 1 -11.68 28.52 -11.89
CA MET A 1 -10.91 28.96 -10.70
C MET A 1 -10.17 27.74 -10.17
N ALA A 2 -8.85 27.75 -10.18
CA ALA A 2 -8.05 26.60 -9.74
C ALA A 2 -8.11 26.47 -8.21
N THR A 3 -8.86 25.50 -7.71
CA THR A 3 -8.74 25.05 -6.32
C THR A 3 -7.50 24.17 -6.21
N GLY A 4 -6.32 24.77 -6.23
CA GLY A 4 -5.07 24.08 -5.91
C GLY A 4 -5.08 23.67 -4.44
N SER A 5 -4.76 22.41 -4.17
CA SER A 5 -4.55 21.93 -2.80
C SER A 5 -3.33 22.63 -2.19
N SER A 6 -3.36 22.92 -0.89
CA SER A 6 -2.23 23.57 -0.22
C SER A 6 -1.17 22.53 0.18
N PRO A 7 0.12 22.90 0.28
CA PRO A 7 1.18 21.97 0.67
C PRO A 7 0.92 21.25 2.01
N ALA A 8 0.33 21.95 2.98
CA ALA A 8 -0.03 21.36 4.27
C ALA A 8 -1.15 20.31 4.14
N ARG A 9 -2.14 20.56 3.28
CA ARG A 9 -3.22 19.61 3.00
C ARG A 9 -2.71 18.38 2.25
N ASP A 10 -1.85 18.58 1.25
CA ASP A 10 -1.27 17.47 0.51
C ASP A 10 -0.39 16.60 1.41
N ARG A 11 0.41 17.22 2.28
CA ARG A 11 1.18 16.49 3.30
C ARG A 11 0.30 15.70 4.26
N ALA A 12 -0.81 16.28 4.73
CA ALA A 12 -1.75 15.55 5.59
C ALA A 12 -2.36 14.33 4.87
N LYS A 13 -2.72 14.46 3.58
CA LYS A 13 -3.22 13.33 2.78
C LYS A 13 -2.17 12.22 2.61
N LEU A 14 -0.91 12.58 2.35
CA LEU A 14 0.18 11.61 2.23
C LEU A 14 0.43 10.86 3.54
N LEU A 15 0.44 11.57 4.67
CA LEU A 15 0.60 10.96 5.99
C LEU A 15 -0.55 10.00 6.31
N PHE A 16 -1.79 10.40 6.02
CA PHE A 16 -2.96 9.56 6.21
C PHE A 16 -2.93 8.29 5.33
N ALA A 17 -2.52 8.41 4.06
CA ALA A 17 -2.37 7.25 3.17
C ALA A 17 -1.30 6.28 3.68
N ASN A 18 -0.16 6.79 4.13
CA ASN A 18 0.92 5.98 4.70
C ASN A 18 0.49 5.28 6.00
N GLU A 19 -0.19 5.97 6.91
CA GLU A 19 -0.76 5.37 8.12
C GLU A 19 -1.76 4.27 7.78
N THR A 20 -2.62 4.49 6.79
CA THR A 20 -3.59 3.50 6.33
C THR A 20 -2.91 2.26 5.76
N PHE A 21 -1.82 2.41 5.01
CA PHE A 21 -1.00 1.29 4.52
C PHE A 21 -0.44 0.44 5.66
N TYR A 22 0.19 1.06 6.66
CA TYR A 22 0.76 0.32 7.78
C TYR A 22 -0.31 -0.28 8.71
N ARG A 23 -1.46 0.37 8.86
CA ARG A 23 -2.62 -0.22 9.56
C ARG A 23 -3.12 -1.47 8.85
N ALA A 24 -3.30 -1.41 7.52
CA ALA A 24 -3.71 -2.57 6.73
C ALA A 24 -2.74 -3.74 6.90
N PHE A 25 -1.43 -3.46 6.96
CA PHE A 25 -0.41 -4.46 7.19
C PHE A 25 -0.48 -5.06 8.60
N ALA A 26 -0.57 -4.24 9.65
CA ALA A 26 -0.65 -4.69 11.04
C ALA A 26 -1.92 -5.52 11.32
N GLU A 27 -3.06 -5.11 10.77
CA GLU A 27 -4.35 -5.78 10.97
C GLU A 27 -4.58 -6.94 9.99
N ARG A 28 -3.64 -7.19 9.07
CA ARG A 28 -3.77 -8.17 7.97
C ARG A 28 -5.03 -7.95 7.13
N ASP A 29 -5.43 -6.69 6.96
CA ASP A 29 -6.62 -6.30 6.19
C ASP A 29 -6.28 -6.25 4.69
N VAL A 30 -6.58 -7.34 4.00
CA VAL A 30 -6.39 -7.48 2.55
C VAL A 30 -7.22 -6.46 1.76
N THR A 31 -8.44 -6.14 2.23
CA THR A 31 -9.32 -5.20 1.55
C THR A 31 -8.77 -3.78 1.64
N LEU A 32 -8.34 -3.37 2.83
CA LEU A 32 -7.71 -2.06 3.03
C LEU A 32 -6.36 -1.97 2.30
N MET A 33 -5.58 -3.05 2.30
CA MET A 33 -4.33 -3.11 1.54
C MET A 33 -4.61 -2.90 0.05
N SER A 34 -5.63 -3.55 -0.53
CA SER A 34 -6.01 -3.31 -1.93
C SER A 34 -6.38 -1.85 -2.21
N ALA A 35 -7.11 -1.21 -1.29
CA ALA A 35 -7.61 0.15 -1.45
C ALA A 35 -6.52 1.24 -1.41
N VAL A 36 -5.36 0.99 -0.78
CA VAL A 36 -4.29 1.98 -0.68
C VAL A 36 -3.32 2.00 -1.87
N TRP A 37 -3.29 0.95 -2.68
CA TRP A 37 -2.49 0.93 -3.91
C TRP A 37 -3.21 1.66 -5.05
N ALA A 38 -2.46 2.29 -5.95
CA ALA A 38 -3.03 2.98 -7.11
C ALA A 38 -3.70 2.00 -8.10
N GLU A 39 -4.86 2.37 -8.64
CA GLU A 39 -5.64 1.55 -9.58
C GLU A 39 -5.19 1.73 -11.04
N GLU A 40 -4.94 2.97 -11.45
CA GLU A 40 -4.67 3.33 -12.85
C GLU A 40 -3.17 3.61 -13.13
N GLU A 41 -2.41 3.96 -12.10
CA GLU A 41 -1.00 4.32 -12.25
C GLU A 41 -0.09 3.08 -12.15
N PRO A 42 1.05 3.04 -12.86
CA PRO A 42 2.04 1.99 -12.70
C PRO A 42 2.53 1.90 -11.25
N VAL A 43 2.57 0.69 -10.71
CA VAL A 43 3.05 0.42 -9.35
C VAL A 43 4.10 -0.69 -9.32
N THR A 44 5.05 -0.55 -8.40
CA THR A 44 6.09 -1.55 -8.11
C THR A 44 6.23 -1.70 -6.60
N CYS A 45 6.44 -2.93 -6.13
CA CYS A 45 6.75 -3.22 -4.73
C CYS A 45 8.06 -4.00 -4.62
N LEU A 46 8.90 -3.65 -3.65
CA LEU A 46 10.13 -4.35 -3.33
C LEU A 46 10.06 -4.86 -1.89
N HIS A 47 9.74 -6.14 -1.75
CA HIS A 47 9.77 -6.82 -0.46
C HIS A 47 11.20 -7.24 -0.10
N PRO A 48 11.58 -7.27 1.18
CA PRO A 48 12.89 -7.76 1.61
C PRO A 48 13.16 -9.19 1.10
N GLY A 49 14.27 -9.36 0.36
CA GLY A 49 14.71 -10.66 -0.16
C GLY A 49 13.98 -11.14 -1.42
N TRP A 50 13.04 -10.37 -1.97
CA TRP A 50 12.33 -10.70 -3.22
C TRP A 50 12.87 -9.85 -4.38
N PRO A 51 12.76 -10.34 -5.63
CA PRO A 51 12.93 -9.46 -6.80
C PRO A 51 11.80 -8.40 -6.85
N PRO A 52 11.97 -7.30 -7.61
CA PRO A 52 10.92 -6.32 -7.82
C PRO A 52 9.63 -6.97 -8.34
N VAL A 53 8.49 -6.57 -7.77
CA VAL A 53 7.15 -7.00 -8.19
C VAL A 53 6.50 -5.84 -8.92
N GLU A 54 6.19 -6.03 -10.20
CA GLU A 54 5.65 -4.99 -11.08
C GLU A 54 4.19 -5.24 -11.44
N GLY A 55 3.39 -4.17 -11.47
CA GLY A 55 1.98 -4.20 -11.82
C GLY A 55 1.08 -4.46 -10.61
N ARG A 56 -0.10 -3.82 -10.61
CA ARG A 56 -1.05 -3.84 -9.48
C ARG A 56 -1.43 -5.25 -9.06
N ASP A 57 -1.85 -6.09 -9.99
CA ASP A 57 -2.31 -7.45 -9.68
C ASP A 57 -1.21 -8.27 -9.01
N SER A 58 0.01 -8.22 -9.55
CA SER A 58 1.18 -8.91 -8.97
C SER A 58 1.52 -8.38 -7.58
N VAL A 59 1.47 -7.05 -7.39
CA VAL A 59 1.70 -6.41 -6.09
C VAL A 59 0.64 -6.84 -5.07
N LEU A 60 -0.64 -6.79 -5.42
CA LEU A 60 -1.72 -7.20 -4.52
C LEU A 60 -1.67 -8.69 -4.19
N GLN A 61 -1.30 -9.54 -5.17
CA GLN A 61 -1.10 -10.96 -4.93
C GLN A 61 0.07 -11.23 -3.96
N SER A 62 1.16 -10.45 -4.05
CA SER A 62 2.28 -10.55 -3.12
C SER A 62 1.88 -10.19 -1.69
N TRP A 63 1.07 -9.14 -1.52
CA TRP A 63 0.52 -8.77 -0.22
C TRP A 63 -0.44 -9.81 0.32
N HIS A 64 -1.34 -10.33 -0.50
CA HIS A 64 -2.23 -11.41 -0.09
C HIS A 64 -1.44 -12.62 0.43
N ALA A 65 -0.37 -13.03 -0.26
CA ALA A 65 0.50 -14.12 0.16
C ALA A 65 1.22 -13.84 1.50
N ILE A 66 1.68 -12.59 1.73
CA ILE A 66 2.30 -12.19 3.00
C ILE A 66 1.27 -12.20 4.14
N LEU A 67 0.13 -11.53 3.96
CA LEU A 67 -0.88 -11.30 5.02
C LEU A 67 -1.63 -12.58 5.43
N THR A 68 -1.75 -13.55 4.53
CA THR A 68 -2.40 -14.84 4.81
C THR A 68 -1.41 -15.96 5.09
N GLY A 69 -0.12 -15.71 4.88
CA GLY A 69 0.94 -16.72 5.00
C GLY A 69 1.39 -16.95 6.44
N PRO A 70 1.95 -18.14 6.75
CA PRO A 70 2.45 -18.47 8.09
C PRO A 70 3.70 -17.69 8.49
N ALA A 71 4.35 -17.01 7.53
CA ALA A 71 5.54 -16.19 7.74
C ALA A 71 5.23 -14.68 7.86
N SER A 72 3.96 -14.32 8.05
CA SER A 72 3.57 -12.92 8.26
C SER A 72 4.21 -12.40 9.55
N PRO A 73 4.94 -11.26 9.52
CA PRO A 73 5.57 -10.72 10.72
C PRO A 73 4.54 -10.38 11.81
N ASP A 74 4.91 -10.57 13.07
CA ASP A 74 4.19 -9.98 14.20
C ASP A 74 4.70 -8.55 14.38
N ILE A 75 3.83 -7.58 14.17
CA ILE A 75 4.10 -6.13 14.22
C ILE A 75 3.05 -5.40 15.04
#